data_AF-A0AAF3EPE6-F1
#
_entry.id   AF-A0AAF3EPE6-F1
#
_cell.length_a   1.000
_cell.length_b   1.000
_cell.length_c   1.000
_cell.angle_alpha   90.00
_cell.angle_beta   90.00
_cell.angle_gamma   90.00
#
_symmetry.space_group_name_H-M   'P 1'
#
loop_
_entity.id
_entity.type
_entity.pdbx_description
1 polymer ?
#
loop_
_entity_poly.entity_id
_entity_poly.type
_entity_poly.pdbx_seq_one_letter_code
_entity_poly.pdbx_strand_id
1 'polypeptide(L)'
;MRQLVYFVALISLLYANVQVLHKARITDLQEPAKVHPAVRAFTTGTKFIFAVTNSHLNDGDNTYTENITLIITNYDSTKPATVTVSTPSALFSTATFTVPPLQNSLFNLPPEIQTNYRDQHVGYFQTTNRSITVVADTTVTVVVRNAHSDGVSEDMYTVYPVCSLGTSYRSVGDDAARNNMRSTNIWSVVATQDGTQVTTFPPLTNPATVTINAGQVLTIAVNVIPLTNYQITTNFPVAVISGAVCGFGYWNPLICNYEAIMLFPIQDSGLLFPYTQFISEDRGEVMLFSQSQNTTVYVNGVAQGTLAGAQAYYIFSILGSAMITTSNPSYAVAVSSIRTDGQGSPFLVHIPSVSQFTNQTYIQVTTGLTGRSPASHYIRLQTDLPSTGKLTVDNWVVSPLFYQRQGKSTYYVADFPVQPGTHVIQSTDPNVKYAATVYGHAAFTAYGYTPGIDIPTTGTC
;
A
#
# COMPACT_ATOMS: atom_id res chain seq x y z
N MET A 1 33.97 38.64 39.08
CA MET A 1 34.70 38.21 37.85
C MET A 1 35.28 36.79 37.93
N ARG A 2 35.90 36.34 39.04
CA ARG A 2 36.44 34.97 39.12
C ARG A 2 35.39 33.83 39.14
N GLN A 3 34.17 34.06 39.63
CA GLN A 3 33.11 33.03 39.64
C GLN A 3 32.43 32.80 38.27
N LEU A 4 32.47 33.77 37.35
CA LEU A 4 31.87 33.64 36.03
C LEU A 4 32.71 32.75 35.09
N VAL A 5 34.04 32.72 35.31
CA VAL A 5 34.97 31.90 34.53
C VAL A 5 34.82 30.40 34.83
N TYR A 6 34.48 30.03 36.07
CA TYR A 6 34.22 28.64 36.43
C TYR A 6 32.90 28.10 35.86
N PHE A 7 31.89 28.95 35.69
CA PHE A 7 30.58 28.55 35.16
C PHE A 7 30.64 28.27 33.65
N VAL A 8 31.41 29.04 32.89
CA VAL A 8 31.61 28.85 31.43
C VAL A 8 32.49 27.62 31.16
N ALA A 9 33.48 27.33 32.01
CA ALA A 9 34.31 26.13 31.90
C ALA A 9 33.51 24.84 32.18
N LEU A 10 32.57 24.85 33.14
CA LEU A 10 31.73 23.70 33.46
C LEU A 10 30.74 23.37 32.32
N ILE A 11 30.16 24.39 31.69
CA ILE A 11 29.24 24.23 30.54
C ILE A 11 29.97 23.69 29.31
N SER A 12 31.23 24.07 29.12
CA SER A 12 32.07 23.59 28.01
C SER A 12 32.48 22.13 28.17
N LEU A 13 32.73 21.65 29.40
CA LEU A 13 33.00 20.24 29.69
C LEU A 13 31.75 19.35 29.63
N LEU A 14 30.56 19.90 29.90
CA LEU A 14 29.28 19.21 29.73
C LEU A 14 28.90 19.06 28.24
N TYR A 15 29.23 20.05 27.39
CA TYR A 15 29.02 19.94 25.94
C TYR A 15 29.97 18.96 25.24
N ALA A 16 31.22 18.86 25.71
CA ALA A 16 32.19 17.92 25.14
C ALA A 16 31.84 16.44 25.44
N ASN A 17 31.30 16.14 26.63
CA ASN A 17 30.93 14.76 26.99
C ASN A 17 29.61 14.28 26.35
N VAL A 18 28.67 15.18 26.05
CA VAL A 18 27.44 14.84 25.33
C VAL A 18 27.71 14.51 23.85
N GLN A 19 28.72 15.13 23.24
CA GLN A 19 29.12 14.81 21.85
C GLN A 19 29.88 13.48 21.72
N VAL A 20 30.63 13.06 22.74
CA VAL A 20 31.33 11.77 22.73
C VAL A 20 30.38 10.59 22.98
N LEU A 21 29.32 10.79 23.78
CA LEU A 21 28.27 9.77 24.00
C LEU A 21 27.25 9.65 22.85
N HIS A 22 27.06 10.68 22.02
CA HIS A 22 26.21 10.59 20.82
C HIS A 22 26.91 9.95 19.61
N LYS A 23 28.24 9.93 19.57
CA LYS A 23 29.02 9.34 18.48
C LYS A 23 29.23 7.83 18.60
N ALA A 24 28.94 7.24 19.76
CA ALA A 24 29.25 5.84 20.09
C ALA A 24 28.04 4.88 20.01
N ARG A 25 26.89 5.28 19.44
CA ARG A 25 25.68 4.42 19.43
C ARG A 25 24.96 4.27 18.08
N ILE A 26 25.52 4.80 16.98
CA ILE A 26 24.89 4.74 15.65
C ILE A 26 25.80 4.09 14.58
N THR A 27 27.01 3.64 14.94
CA THR A 27 27.97 3.07 13.98
C THR A 27 28.00 1.53 13.88
N ASP A 28 27.24 0.80 14.68
CA ASP A 28 27.27 -0.68 14.70
C ASP A 28 25.99 -1.35 14.15
N LEU A 29 25.32 -0.72 13.20
CA LEU A 29 24.40 -1.43 12.28
C LEU A 29 25.10 -1.63 10.94
N GLN A 30 26.21 -2.36 10.94
CA GLN A 30 26.73 -2.94 9.71
C GLN A 30 25.82 -4.11 9.31
N GLU A 31 25.12 -3.94 8.18
CA GLU A 31 24.41 -5.03 7.51
C GLU A 31 25.35 -6.22 7.27
N PRO A 32 24.92 -7.46 7.59
CA PRO A 32 25.71 -8.63 7.23
C PRO A 32 25.72 -8.86 5.71
N ALA A 33 26.93 -9.19 5.26
CA ALA A 33 27.43 -9.51 3.93
C ALA A 33 26.51 -10.05 2.81
N LYS A 34 26.78 -9.50 1.61
CA LYS A 34 26.70 -10.07 0.24
C LYS A 34 25.45 -10.90 -0.10
N VAL A 35 24.45 -10.19 -0.59
CA VAL A 35 23.38 -10.74 -1.44
C VAL A 35 23.78 -10.52 -2.90
N HIS A 36 23.63 -11.54 -3.74
CA HIS A 36 23.67 -11.41 -5.21
C HIS A 36 22.82 -10.20 -5.64
N PRO A 37 23.16 -9.46 -6.72
CA PRO A 37 22.28 -8.41 -7.22
C PRO A 37 21.01 -9.09 -7.73
N ALA A 38 20.01 -9.23 -6.84
CA ALA A 38 18.66 -9.56 -7.23
C ALA A 38 18.24 -8.47 -8.23
N VAL A 39 17.81 -8.90 -9.41
CA VAL A 39 17.15 -8.03 -10.38
C VAL A 39 15.92 -7.49 -9.64
N ARG A 40 15.99 -6.24 -9.19
CA ARG A 40 14.89 -5.62 -8.48
C ARG A 40 13.77 -5.36 -9.48
N ALA A 41 12.55 -5.87 -9.26
CA ALA A 41 11.40 -5.46 -10.05
C ALA A 41 10.58 -4.49 -9.24
N PHE A 42 10.20 -3.48 -9.97
CA PHE A 42 9.30 -2.46 -9.54
C PHE A 42 7.88 -3.01 -9.60
N THR A 43 6.89 -2.16 -9.32
CA THR A 43 5.47 -2.36 -9.69
C THR A 43 5.24 -2.54 -11.20
N THR A 44 6.29 -2.75 -11.99
CA THR A 44 6.29 -2.85 -13.45
C THR A 44 6.60 -4.28 -13.89
N GLY A 45 5.95 -4.79 -14.93
CA GLY A 45 6.25 -6.11 -15.49
C GLY A 45 5.48 -6.37 -16.78
N THR A 46 5.58 -7.58 -17.31
CA THR A 46 4.83 -8.00 -18.51
C THR A 46 3.65 -8.91 -18.21
N LYS A 47 3.57 -9.45 -16.98
CA LYS A 47 2.51 -10.38 -16.57
C LYS A 47 2.03 -10.10 -15.16
N PHE A 48 0.72 -9.94 -15.00
CA PHE A 48 0.04 -9.70 -13.75
C PHE A 48 -1.11 -10.69 -13.59
N ILE A 49 -1.37 -11.11 -12.37
CA ILE A 49 -2.56 -11.90 -12.01
C ILE A 49 -3.07 -11.42 -10.66
N PHE A 50 -4.35 -11.11 -10.58
CA PHE A 50 -4.98 -10.55 -9.38
C PHE A 50 -6.49 -10.80 -9.42
N ALA A 51 -7.19 -10.31 -8.41
CA ALA A 51 -8.64 -10.26 -8.36
C ALA A 51 -9.08 -8.86 -7.91
N VAL A 52 -10.33 -8.52 -8.19
CA VAL A 52 -10.98 -7.32 -7.64
C VAL A 52 -11.94 -7.82 -6.57
N THR A 53 -11.73 -7.39 -5.33
CA THR A 53 -12.61 -7.80 -4.22
C THR A 53 -14.01 -7.23 -4.39
N ASN A 54 -15.01 -7.96 -3.91
CA ASN A 54 -16.37 -7.44 -3.86
C ASN A 54 -16.45 -6.14 -3.07
N SER A 55 -17.26 -5.20 -3.53
CA SER A 55 -17.50 -3.92 -2.85
C SER A 55 -18.91 -3.76 -2.26
N HIS A 56 -19.72 -4.81 -2.30
CA HIS A 56 -21.07 -4.88 -1.73
C HIS A 56 -21.11 -5.69 -0.45
N LEU A 57 -21.95 -5.28 0.50
CA LEU A 57 -22.15 -5.98 1.78
C LEU A 57 -22.93 -7.30 1.64
N ASN A 58 -23.77 -7.44 0.62
CA ASN A 58 -24.56 -8.64 0.42
C ASN A 58 -23.97 -9.46 -0.74
N ASP A 59 -23.78 -10.77 -0.55
CA ASP A 59 -23.35 -11.64 -1.65
C ASP A 59 -24.38 -11.60 -2.80
N GLY A 60 -23.88 -11.42 -4.01
CA GLY A 60 -24.69 -11.37 -5.22
C GLY A 60 -25.55 -10.10 -5.37
N ASP A 61 -25.38 -9.11 -4.51
CA ASP A 61 -26.02 -7.80 -4.67
C ASP A 61 -25.43 -7.09 -5.89
N ASN A 62 -26.32 -6.62 -6.75
CA ASN A 62 -26.03 -5.91 -7.99
C ASN A 62 -26.78 -4.58 -8.06
N THR A 63 -27.29 -4.09 -6.92
CA THR A 63 -28.12 -2.87 -6.85
C THR A 63 -27.31 -1.60 -7.13
N TYR A 64 -26.02 -1.60 -6.83
CA TYR A 64 -25.07 -0.59 -7.33
C TYR A 64 -24.27 -1.20 -8.48
N THR A 65 -24.08 -0.44 -9.56
CA THR A 65 -23.11 -0.80 -10.58
C THR A 65 -21.74 -0.27 -10.20
N GLU A 66 -20.71 -1.10 -10.20
CA GLU A 66 -19.33 -0.63 -10.05
C GLU A 66 -18.71 -0.18 -11.36
N ASN A 67 -17.88 0.84 -11.25
CA ASN A 67 -16.97 1.27 -12.29
C ASN A 67 -15.60 0.71 -11.95
N ILE A 68 -15.33 -0.51 -12.42
CA ILE A 68 -14.03 -1.16 -12.27
C ILE A 68 -13.18 -0.77 -13.47
N THR A 69 -12.06 -0.10 -13.22
CA THR A 69 -11.15 0.36 -14.27
C THR A 69 -9.74 -0.12 -13.99
N LEU A 70 -9.13 -0.74 -15.00
CA LEU A 70 -7.68 -0.95 -15.04
C LEU A 70 -7.03 0.26 -15.68
N ILE A 71 -6.06 0.83 -14.98
CA ILE A 71 -5.20 1.90 -15.50
C ILE A 71 -3.87 1.24 -15.82
N ILE A 72 -3.57 1.11 -17.11
CA ILE A 72 -2.37 0.42 -17.59
C ILE A 72 -1.44 1.43 -18.22
N THR A 73 -0.23 1.56 -17.68
CA THR A 73 0.76 2.53 -18.15
C THR A 73 1.90 1.81 -18.88
N ASN A 74 2.22 2.24 -20.09
CA ASN A 74 3.36 1.76 -20.85
C ASN A 74 4.62 2.58 -20.53
N TYR A 75 5.71 1.91 -20.16
CA TYR A 75 7.00 2.54 -19.85
C TYR A 75 7.96 2.54 -21.04
N ASP A 76 7.62 1.88 -22.14
CA ASP A 76 8.39 1.93 -23.37
C ASP A 76 8.23 3.30 -24.03
N SER A 77 9.36 3.91 -24.40
CA SER A 77 9.40 5.23 -25.05
C SER A 77 9.33 5.17 -26.57
N THR A 78 9.41 3.97 -27.14
CA THR A 78 9.62 3.78 -28.58
C THR A 78 8.50 3.02 -29.27
N LYS A 79 7.81 2.11 -28.56
CA LYS A 79 6.74 1.30 -29.13
C LYS A 79 5.50 1.23 -28.24
N PRO A 80 4.30 1.12 -28.84
CA PRO A 80 3.10 0.81 -28.08
C PRO A 80 3.21 -0.57 -27.43
N ALA A 81 2.58 -0.75 -26.27
CA ALA A 81 2.42 -2.05 -25.63
C ALA A 81 1.18 -2.74 -26.17
N THR A 82 1.29 -3.98 -26.65
CA THR A 82 0.14 -4.85 -26.91
C THR A 82 -0.25 -5.53 -25.60
N VAL A 83 -1.43 -5.19 -25.08
CA VAL A 83 -1.93 -5.69 -23.79
C VAL A 83 -3.12 -6.61 -24.01
N THR A 84 -3.09 -7.79 -23.39
CA THR A 84 -4.20 -8.74 -23.36
C THR A 84 -4.70 -8.90 -21.92
N VAL A 85 -5.99 -8.66 -21.72
CA VAL A 85 -6.70 -8.88 -20.46
C VAL A 85 -7.59 -10.12 -20.63
N SER A 86 -7.46 -11.08 -19.73
CA SER A 86 -8.20 -12.35 -19.78
C SER A 86 -8.60 -12.81 -18.39
N THR A 87 -9.64 -13.64 -18.32
CA THR A 87 -10.07 -14.34 -17.10
C THR A 87 -10.57 -15.73 -17.47
N PRO A 88 -10.49 -16.73 -16.57
CA PRO A 88 -11.16 -18.01 -16.76
C PRO A 88 -12.69 -17.93 -16.54
N SER A 89 -13.23 -16.78 -16.14
CA SER A 89 -14.67 -16.58 -15.97
C SER A 89 -15.40 -16.53 -17.31
N ALA A 90 -16.53 -17.24 -17.43
CA ALA A 90 -17.41 -17.14 -18.59
C ALA A 90 -18.10 -15.77 -18.73
N LEU A 91 -18.00 -14.90 -17.71
CA LEU A 91 -18.63 -13.58 -17.66
C LEU A 91 -17.83 -12.50 -18.40
N PHE A 92 -16.68 -12.85 -18.99
CA PHE A 92 -15.81 -11.91 -19.66
C PHE A 92 -15.13 -12.56 -20.85
N SER A 93 -15.08 -11.82 -21.96
CA SER A 93 -14.35 -12.23 -23.15
C SER A 93 -12.96 -11.61 -23.12
N THR A 94 -11.93 -12.41 -23.43
CA THR A 94 -10.56 -11.93 -23.56
C THR A 94 -10.52 -10.71 -24.50
N ALA A 95 -9.83 -9.66 -24.07
CA ALA A 95 -9.70 -8.42 -24.81
C ALA A 95 -8.22 -8.10 -25.04
N THR A 96 -7.89 -7.61 -26.23
CA THR A 96 -6.55 -7.15 -26.58
C THR A 96 -6.64 -5.72 -27.12
N PHE A 97 -5.75 -4.86 -26.66
CA PHE A 97 -5.66 -3.46 -27.08
C PHE A 97 -4.21 -2.96 -26.98
N THR A 98 -3.97 -1.73 -27.43
CA THR A 98 -2.65 -1.11 -27.39
C THR A 98 -2.58 0.05 -26.42
N VAL A 99 -1.51 0.15 -25.64
CA VAL A 99 -1.19 1.32 -24.81
C VAL A 99 -0.06 2.12 -25.49
N PRO A 100 -0.27 3.39 -25.88
CA PRO A 100 0.77 4.16 -26.57
C PRO A 100 2.05 4.33 -25.72
N PRO A 101 3.21 4.61 -26.36
CA PRO A 101 4.47 4.87 -25.64
C PRO A 101 4.32 5.97 -24.58
N LEU A 102 4.83 5.74 -23.37
CA LEU A 102 4.79 6.69 -22.23
C LEU A 102 3.39 7.27 -21.95
N GLN A 103 2.35 6.47 -22.18
CA GLN A 103 0.96 6.83 -21.89
C GLN A 103 0.28 5.74 -21.09
N ASN A 104 -0.91 6.06 -20.58
CA ASN A 104 -1.80 5.08 -19.99
C ASN A 104 -3.01 4.84 -20.88
N SER A 105 -3.70 3.75 -20.62
CA SER A 105 -5.02 3.49 -21.17
C SER A 105 -5.91 2.95 -20.07
N LEU A 106 -7.17 3.36 -20.13
CA LEU A 106 -8.21 2.91 -19.22
C LEU A 106 -8.93 1.72 -19.86
N PHE A 107 -9.03 0.62 -19.13
CA PHE A 107 -9.77 -0.56 -19.56
C PHE A 107 -10.82 -0.90 -18.52
N ASN A 108 -12.09 -0.78 -18.89
CA ASN A 108 -13.19 -1.06 -17.97
C ASN A 108 -13.48 -2.56 -17.92
N LEU A 109 -13.65 -3.06 -16.71
CA LEU A 109 -14.05 -4.43 -16.43
C LEU A 109 -15.55 -4.48 -16.11
N PRO A 110 -16.24 -5.56 -16.48
CA PRO A 110 -17.63 -5.77 -16.05
C PRO A 110 -17.67 -6.01 -14.53
N PRO A 111 -18.64 -5.42 -13.78
CA PRO A 111 -18.77 -5.59 -12.33
C PRO A 111 -18.79 -7.06 -11.87
N GLU A 112 -19.37 -7.93 -12.69
CA GLU A 112 -19.56 -9.36 -12.38
C GLU A 112 -18.25 -10.15 -12.31
N ILE A 113 -17.11 -9.51 -12.62
CA ILE A 113 -15.77 -10.08 -12.42
C ILE A 113 -15.26 -9.98 -10.98
N GLN A 114 -15.89 -9.19 -10.12
CA GLN A 114 -15.48 -9.13 -8.72
C GLN A 114 -15.60 -10.50 -8.04
N THR A 115 -14.79 -10.71 -7.01
CA THR A 115 -14.91 -11.92 -6.20
C THR A 115 -16.28 -11.98 -5.52
N ASN A 116 -16.74 -13.19 -5.21
CA ASN A 116 -17.89 -13.39 -4.33
C ASN A 116 -17.40 -13.98 -3.00
N TYR A 117 -18.26 -13.91 -2.00
CA TYR A 117 -18.09 -14.58 -0.73
C TYR A 117 -19.45 -15.11 -0.27
N ARG A 118 -19.50 -16.25 0.42
CA ARG A 118 -20.77 -16.95 0.69
C ARG A 118 -21.57 -16.40 1.88
N ASP A 119 -20.86 -15.92 2.90
CA ASP A 119 -21.39 -15.37 4.15
C ASP A 119 -20.26 -14.64 4.88
N GLN A 120 -20.57 -13.69 5.76
CA GLN A 120 -19.60 -12.90 6.52
C GLN A 120 -19.15 -13.60 7.83
N HIS A 121 -19.05 -14.93 7.80
CA HIS A 121 -18.77 -15.78 8.97
C HIS A 121 -17.49 -16.60 8.79
N VAL A 122 -16.79 -16.87 9.90
CA VAL A 122 -15.61 -17.74 9.90
C VAL A 122 -15.95 -19.14 9.41
N GLY A 123 -15.06 -19.76 8.63
CA GLY A 123 -15.26 -21.09 8.05
C GLY A 123 -15.95 -21.07 6.68
N TYR A 124 -16.53 -19.94 6.27
CA TYR A 124 -17.12 -19.76 4.96
C TYR A 124 -16.12 -19.09 4.03
N PHE A 125 -15.87 -19.73 2.90
CA PHE A 125 -15.05 -19.21 1.83
C PHE A 125 -15.69 -19.55 0.50
N GLN A 126 -15.26 -18.86 -0.55
CA GLN A 126 -15.69 -19.16 -1.91
C GLN A 126 -14.49 -19.25 -2.83
N THR A 127 -14.49 -20.29 -3.67
CA THR A 127 -13.56 -20.43 -4.78
C THR A 127 -14.28 -20.09 -6.07
N THR A 128 -13.71 -19.19 -6.87
CA THR A 128 -14.28 -18.76 -8.15
C THR A 128 -13.23 -18.72 -9.25
N ASN A 129 -13.66 -18.71 -10.51
CA ASN A 129 -12.79 -18.55 -11.67
C ASN A 129 -12.71 -17.07 -12.10
N ARG A 130 -12.59 -16.15 -11.14
CA ARG A 130 -12.66 -14.69 -11.38
C ARG A 130 -11.32 -13.97 -11.23
N SER A 131 -10.22 -14.67 -11.45
CA SER A 131 -8.92 -14.01 -11.57
C SER A 131 -8.88 -13.18 -12.85
N ILE A 132 -8.12 -12.09 -12.81
CA ILE A 132 -7.82 -11.26 -13.96
C ILE A 132 -6.33 -11.42 -14.24
N THR A 133 -6.01 -11.77 -15.48
CA THR A 133 -4.63 -11.84 -15.99
C THR A 133 -4.43 -10.74 -17.01
N VAL A 134 -3.36 -9.95 -16.83
CA VAL A 134 -2.90 -8.94 -17.78
C VAL A 134 -1.55 -9.38 -18.32
N VAL A 135 -1.42 -9.50 -19.63
CA VAL A 135 -0.17 -9.81 -20.32
C VAL A 135 0.16 -8.69 -21.30
N ALA A 136 1.39 -8.20 -21.28
CA ALA A 136 1.90 -7.18 -22.18
C ALA A 136 3.17 -7.67 -22.89
N ASP A 137 3.44 -7.18 -24.10
CA ASP A 137 4.67 -7.45 -24.86
C ASP A 137 5.84 -6.50 -24.52
N THR A 138 5.60 -5.57 -23.60
CA THR A 138 6.59 -4.68 -22.99
C THR A 138 6.21 -4.39 -21.54
N THR A 139 7.11 -3.74 -20.81
CA THR A 139 6.94 -3.43 -19.39
C THR A 139 5.83 -2.39 -19.19
N VAL A 140 4.82 -2.75 -18.41
CA VAL A 140 3.72 -1.86 -18.01
C VAL A 140 3.58 -1.82 -16.48
N THR A 141 2.81 -0.86 -15.95
CA THR A 141 2.21 -0.97 -14.60
C THR A 141 0.71 -1.18 -14.73
N VAL A 142 0.11 -1.74 -13.68
CA VAL A 142 -1.35 -1.90 -13.59
C VAL A 142 -1.81 -1.33 -12.24
N VAL A 143 -2.79 -0.44 -12.28
CA VAL A 143 -3.51 0.05 -11.11
C VAL A 143 -4.98 -0.31 -11.30
N VAL A 144 -5.60 -0.82 -10.25
CA VAL A 144 -7.05 -1.08 -10.22
C VAL A 144 -7.73 0.09 -9.54
N ARG A 145 -8.85 0.51 -10.10
CA ARG A 145 -9.81 1.41 -9.49
C ARG A 145 -11.14 0.69 -9.39
N ASN A 146 -11.75 0.71 -8.21
CA ASN A 146 -13.09 0.18 -7.99
C ASN A 146 -13.94 1.28 -7.35
N ALA A 147 -14.92 1.80 -8.08
CA ALA A 147 -15.74 2.92 -7.64
C ALA A 147 -17.22 2.57 -7.77
N HIS A 148 -18.02 2.93 -6.78
CA HIS A 148 -19.48 2.84 -6.87
C HIS A 148 -19.99 3.90 -7.86
N SER A 149 -20.97 3.53 -8.69
CA SER A 149 -21.57 4.44 -9.69
C SER A 149 -22.31 5.64 -9.08
N ASP A 150 -22.73 5.55 -7.83
CA ASP A 150 -23.34 6.66 -7.07
C ASP A 150 -22.29 7.62 -6.47
N GLY A 151 -21.00 7.28 -6.59
CA GLY A 151 -19.89 8.08 -6.11
C GLY A 151 -19.74 8.15 -4.60
N VAL A 152 -20.35 7.24 -3.84
CA VAL A 152 -20.24 7.25 -2.37
C VAL A 152 -19.02 6.48 -1.86
N SER A 153 -18.51 5.54 -2.64
CA SER A 153 -17.43 4.65 -2.26
C SER A 153 -16.47 4.39 -3.40
N GLU A 154 -15.17 4.43 -3.12
CA GLU A 154 -14.12 4.24 -4.12
C GLU A 154 -12.79 3.86 -3.45
N ASP A 155 -11.99 3.02 -4.08
CA ASP A 155 -10.57 2.91 -3.75
C ASP A 155 -9.74 2.53 -4.99
N MET A 156 -8.41 2.68 -4.87
CA MET A 156 -7.45 2.31 -5.90
C MET A 156 -6.31 1.49 -5.28
N TYR A 157 -5.70 0.58 -6.04
CA TYR A 157 -4.50 -0.11 -5.58
C TYR A 157 -3.58 -0.50 -6.73
N THR A 158 -2.28 -0.50 -6.43
CA THR A 158 -1.26 -0.98 -7.37
C THR A 158 -1.29 -2.51 -7.44
N VAL A 159 -1.19 -3.06 -8.65
CA VAL A 159 -1.05 -4.49 -8.87
C VAL A 159 0.42 -4.84 -9.09
N TYR A 160 0.89 -5.88 -8.41
CA TYR A 160 2.26 -6.36 -8.56
C TYR A 160 2.37 -7.46 -9.64
N PRO A 161 3.47 -7.47 -10.42
CA PRO A 161 3.69 -8.49 -11.44
C PRO A 161 3.94 -9.85 -10.81
N VAL A 162 3.71 -10.93 -11.58
CA VAL A 162 3.84 -12.32 -11.10
C VAL A 162 5.22 -12.62 -10.50
N CYS A 163 6.28 -12.00 -11.03
CA CYS A 163 7.66 -12.15 -10.56
C CYS A 163 7.94 -11.56 -9.16
N SER A 164 7.05 -10.69 -8.65
CA SER A 164 7.12 -10.07 -7.31
C SER A 164 6.21 -10.76 -6.30
N LEU A 165 5.48 -11.80 -6.70
CA LEU A 165 4.62 -12.56 -5.79
C LEU A 165 5.45 -13.51 -4.93
N GLY A 166 4.93 -13.79 -3.74
CA GLY A 166 5.53 -14.69 -2.76
C GLY A 166 4.51 -15.65 -2.17
N THR A 167 4.93 -16.34 -1.10
CA THR A 167 4.19 -17.44 -0.48
C THR A 167 3.73 -17.16 0.95
N SER A 168 4.02 -15.97 1.48
CA SER A 168 3.73 -15.61 2.87
C SER A 168 3.31 -14.15 2.96
N TYR A 169 2.13 -13.91 3.54
CA TYR A 169 1.52 -12.59 3.65
C TYR A 169 0.89 -12.39 5.02
N ARG A 170 0.63 -11.12 5.37
CA ARG A 170 -0.20 -10.72 6.51
C ARG A 170 -1.41 -9.96 6.01
N SER A 171 -2.60 -10.51 6.27
CA SER A 171 -3.84 -9.85 5.88
C SER A 171 -3.99 -8.50 6.56
N VAL A 172 -4.60 -7.58 5.83
CA VAL A 172 -4.91 -6.23 6.26
C VAL A 172 -6.43 -6.07 6.24
N GLY A 173 -6.99 -5.66 7.37
CA GLY A 173 -8.39 -5.34 7.48
C GLY A 173 -8.57 -4.10 8.34
N ASP A 174 -9.72 -3.49 8.20
CA ASP A 174 -10.19 -2.45 9.09
C ASP A 174 -10.71 -3.07 10.39
N ASP A 175 -10.22 -2.54 11.51
CA ASP A 175 -10.57 -3.00 12.87
C ASP A 175 -11.28 -1.87 13.65
N ALA A 176 -12.13 -1.11 12.95
CA ALA A 176 -13.08 -0.19 13.55
C ALA A 176 -14.15 -0.97 14.32
N ALA A 177 -13.74 -1.58 15.44
CA ALA A 177 -14.64 -2.15 16.44
C ALA A 177 -15.07 -1.10 17.48
N ARG A 178 -14.57 0.14 17.37
CA ARG A 178 -14.94 1.24 18.25
C ARG A 178 -16.32 1.77 17.85
N ASN A 179 -17.16 2.08 18.84
CA ASN A 179 -18.47 2.73 18.67
C ASN A 179 -19.57 1.88 17.99
N ASN A 180 -19.58 0.56 18.15
CA ASN A 180 -20.58 -0.37 17.59
C ASN A 180 -20.64 -0.44 16.06
N MET A 181 -19.76 0.25 15.34
CA MET A 181 -19.51 -0.01 13.93
C MET A 181 -18.69 -1.29 13.81
N ARG A 182 -18.90 -2.04 12.72
CA ARG A 182 -18.15 -3.24 12.42
C ARG A 182 -17.79 -3.24 10.96
N SER A 183 -16.50 -3.28 10.70
CA SER A 183 -16.00 -3.39 9.34
C SER A 183 -16.25 -4.78 8.79
N THR A 184 -16.61 -4.85 7.51
CA THR A 184 -16.71 -6.12 6.79
C THR A 184 -15.41 -6.35 6.06
N ASN A 185 -14.49 -7.05 6.70
CA ASN A 185 -13.18 -7.30 6.15
C ASN A 185 -13.23 -8.37 5.07
N ILE A 186 -12.41 -8.23 4.04
CA ILE A 186 -12.31 -9.18 2.94
C ILE A 186 -10.86 -9.37 2.52
N TRP A 187 -10.51 -10.60 2.17
CA TRP A 187 -9.30 -10.86 1.42
C TRP A 187 -9.49 -11.97 0.40
N SER A 188 -8.69 -11.93 -0.65
CA SER A 188 -8.72 -12.86 -1.77
C SER A 188 -7.30 -13.34 -2.11
N VAL A 189 -7.15 -14.64 -2.33
CA VAL A 189 -5.90 -15.29 -2.75
C VAL A 189 -6.09 -15.84 -4.16
N VAL A 190 -5.21 -15.46 -5.09
CA VAL A 190 -5.25 -15.87 -6.50
C VAL A 190 -4.09 -16.80 -6.80
N ALA A 191 -4.41 -18.00 -7.25
CA ALA A 191 -3.41 -19.02 -7.55
C ALA A 191 -2.75 -18.79 -8.91
N THR A 192 -1.41 -18.85 -8.92
CA THR A 192 -0.61 -18.79 -10.16
C THR A 192 -0.37 -20.18 -10.76
N GLN A 193 -0.55 -21.24 -9.98
CA GLN A 193 -0.24 -22.63 -10.33
C GLN A 193 -1.34 -23.58 -9.82
N ASP A 194 -1.52 -24.70 -10.52
CA ASP A 194 -2.43 -25.76 -10.11
C ASP A 194 -1.99 -26.41 -8.80
N GLY A 195 -2.95 -26.88 -8.00
CA GLY A 195 -2.64 -27.48 -6.70
C GLY A 195 -2.03 -26.51 -5.68
N THR A 196 -2.30 -25.22 -5.81
CA THR A 196 -1.93 -24.22 -4.80
C THR A 196 -2.71 -24.50 -3.51
N GLN A 197 -1.98 -24.75 -2.43
CA GLN A 197 -2.52 -24.96 -1.09
C GLN A 197 -2.43 -23.65 -0.31
N VAL A 198 -3.56 -23.19 0.22
CA VAL A 198 -3.67 -21.98 1.03
C VAL A 198 -3.99 -22.38 2.47
N THR A 199 -3.16 -21.91 3.41
CA THR A 199 -3.34 -22.12 4.85
C THR A 199 -3.32 -20.78 5.56
N THR A 200 -4.19 -20.60 6.55
CA THR A 200 -4.17 -19.40 7.42
C THR A 200 -3.82 -19.73 8.86
N PHE A 201 -3.22 -18.77 9.56
CA PHE A 201 -3.01 -18.86 11.01
C PHE A 201 -3.49 -17.57 11.72
N PRO A 202 -4.51 -17.66 12.60
CA PRO A 202 -5.30 -18.85 12.92
C PRO A 202 -6.07 -19.42 11.70
N PRO A 203 -6.47 -20.71 11.73
CA PRO A 203 -7.29 -21.29 10.67
C PRO A 203 -8.63 -20.55 10.51
N LEU A 204 -8.91 -20.05 9.31
CA LEU A 204 -10.18 -19.40 8.95
C LEU A 204 -11.08 -20.28 8.10
N THR A 205 -10.54 -21.39 7.59
CA THR A 205 -11.25 -22.34 6.74
C THR A 205 -11.38 -23.69 7.45
N ASN A 206 -12.43 -24.43 7.11
CA ASN A 206 -12.57 -25.83 7.44
C ASN A 206 -12.85 -26.60 6.14
N PRO A 207 -11.87 -27.34 5.58
CA PRO A 207 -10.58 -27.72 6.17
C PRO A 207 -9.60 -26.54 6.33
N ALA A 208 -8.63 -26.67 7.24
CA ALA A 208 -7.63 -25.64 7.56
C ALA A 208 -6.69 -25.27 6.38
N THR A 209 -6.64 -26.14 5.37
CA THR A 209 -5.93 -25.91 4.10
C THR A 209 -6.92 -26.09 2.96
N VAL A 210 -6.98 -25.10 2.07
CA VAL A 210 -7.82 -25.13 0.85
C VAL A 210 -6.92 -25.26 -0.36
N THR A 211 -7.23 -26.16 -1.28
CA THR A 211 -6.52 -26.29 -2.56
C THR A 211 -7.30 -25.59 -3.67
N ILE A 212 -6.61 -24.73 -4.42
CA ILE A 212 -7.12 -24.00 -5.58
C ILE A 212 -6.17 -24.16 -6.77
N ASN A 213 -6.70 -24.06 -7.98
CA ASN A 213 -5.95 -24.23 -9.23
C ASN A 213 -5.57 -22.89 -9.87
N ALA A 214 -4.68 -22.91 -10.85
CA ALA A 214 -4.23 -21.72 -11.55
C ALA A 214 -5.43 -20.91 -12.09
N GLY A 215 -5.44 -19.61 -11.84
CA GLY A 215 -6.54 -18.72 -12.23
C GLY A 215 -7.80 -18.82 -11.37
N GLN A 216 -7.82 -19.66 -10.34
CA GLN A 216 -8.86 -19.64 -9.32
C GLN A 216 -8.54 -18.63 -8.22
N VAL A 217 -9.61 -18.11 -7.61
CA VAL A 217 -9.56 -17.15 -6.51
C VAL A 217 -10.28 -17.73 -5.30
N LEU A 218 -9.58 -17.85 -4.17
CA LEU A 218 -10.16 -18.12 -2.86
C LEU A 218 -10.48 -16.79 -2.19
N THR A 219 -11.71 -16.56 -1.76
CA THR A 219 -12.14 -15.33 -1.06
C THR A 219 -12.79 -15.64 0.27
N ILE A 220 -12.43 -14.87 1.29
CA ILE A 220 -13.00 -14.91 2.63
C ILE A 220 -13.40 -13.50 3.02
N ALA A 221 -14.64 -13.34 3.48
CA ALA A 221 -15.15 -12.10 4.05
C ALA A 221 -15.70 -12.39 5.44
N VAL A 222 -15.42 -11.52 6.42
CA VAL A 222 -15.88 -11.69 7.80
C VAL A 222 -16.24 -10.35 8.43
N ASN A 223 -17.36 -10.29 9.14
CA ASN A 223 -17.85 -9.11 9.87
C ASN A 223 -17.88 -9.29 11.40
N VAL A 224 -17.63 -10.52 11.89
CA VAL A 224 -17.72 -10.88 13.31
C VAL A 224 -16.38 -10.84 14.04
N ILE A 225 -15.28 -10.95 13.30
CA ILE A 225 -13.92 -10.90 13.83
C ILE A 225 -13.03 -10.03 12.93
N PRO A 226 -12.02 -9.34 13.48
CA PRO A 226 -11.04 -8.63 12.66
C PRO A 226 -10.29 -9.65 11.79
N LEU A 227 -10.14 -9.39 10.49
CA LEU A 227 -9.29 -10.19 9.60
C LEU A 227 -7.88 -9.61 9.50
N THR A 228 -7.45 -8.86 10.51
CA THR A 228 -6.17 -8.15 10.51
C THR A 228 -5.07 -9.04 11.09
N ASN A 229 -3.91 -9.08 10.43
CA ASN A 229 -2.72 -9.84 10.80
C ASN A 229 -2.85 -11.39 10.77
N TYR A 230 -3.78 -11.94 9.99
CA TYR A 230 -3.77 -13.37 9.71
C TYR A 230 -2.57 -13.69 8.83
N GLN A 231 -1.81 -14.70 9.22
CA GLN A 231 -0.78 -15.23 8.35
C GLN A 231 -1.44 -16.04 7.24
N ILE A 232 -1.14 -15.71 5.99
CA ILE A 232 -1.56 -16.47 4.81
C ILE A 232 -0.29 -17.11 4.23
N THR A 233 -0.23 -18.44 4.21
CA THR A 233 0.90 -19.20 3.69
C THR A 233 0.45 -20.09 2.54
N THR A 234 1.29 -20.20 1.50
CA THR A 234 1.05 -21.06 0.34
C THR A 234 2.28 -21.86 -0.05
N ASN A 235 2.09 -22.92 -0.84
CA ASN A 235 3.19 -23.71 -1.43
C ASN A 235 3.72 -23.11 -2.75
N PHE A 236 2.94 -22.25 -3.42
CA PHE A 236 3.32 -21.55 -4.65
C PHE A 236 3.08 -20.04 -4.53
N PRO A 237 3.81 -19.19 -5.28
CA PRO A 237 3.55 -17.76 -5.29
C PRO A 237 2.09 -17.44 -5.64
N VAL A 238 1.47 -16.52 -4.91
CA VAL A 238 0.07 -16.11 -5.11
C VAL A 238 -0.07 -14.60 -5.06
N ALA A 239 -1.10 -14.05 -5.70
CA ALA A 239 -1.51 -12.68 -5.44
C ALA A 239 -2.48 -12.64 -4.26
N VAL A 240 -2.32 -11.68 -3.37
CA VAL A 240 -3.22 -11.49 -2.22
C VAL A 240 -3.72 -10.05 -2.20
N ILE A 241 -5.04 -9.90 -2.20
CA ILE A 241 -5.73 -8.62 -2.07
C ILE A 241 -6.46 -8.65 -0.73
N SER A 242 -6.37 -7.57 0.03
CA SER A 242 -6.93 -7.46 1.37
C SER A 242 -7.57 -6.10 1.56
N GLY A 243 -8.52 -5.99 2.48
CA GLY A 243 -9.12 -4.73 2.89
C GLY A 243 -10.50 -4.95 3.50
N ALA A 244 -11.44 -4.08 3.17
CA ALA A 244 -12.80 -4.14 3.66
C ALA A 244 -13.80 -3.76 2.57
N VAL A 245 -14.91 -4.47 2.54
CA VAL A 245 -16.09 -4.09 1.75
C VAL A 245 -16.67 -2.77 2.27
N CYS A 246 -16.58 -2.57 3.59
CA CYS A 246 -17.08 -1.43 4.32
C CYS A 246 -16.15 -1.25 5.52
N GLY A 247 -15.14 -0.39 5.38
CA GLY A 247 -14.20 0.03 6.43
C GLY A 247 -14.49 1.46 6.88
N PHE A 248 -14.28 1.77 8.15
CA PHE A 248 -14.66 3.04 8.79
C PHE A 248 -13.46 3.89 9.28
N GLY A 249 -12.25 3.36 9.26
CA GLY A 249 -11.10 3.94 9.95
C GLY A 249 -11.27 3.89 11.48
N TYR A 250 -10.23 4.28 12.22
CA TYR A 250 -10.14 3.97 13.65
C TYR A 250 -10.50 5.14 14.58
N TRP A 251 -10.13 6.37 14.25
CA TRP A 251 -10.25 7.54 15.14
C TRP A 251 -11.43 8.47 14.82
N ASN A 252 -12.00 8.42 13.61
CA ASN A 252 -13.22 9.16 13.27
C ASN A 252 -14.19 8.36 12.39
N PRO A 253 -14.71 7.20 12.86
CA PRO A 253 -15.59 6.38 12.05
C PRO A 253 -16.96 7.06 11.87
N LEU A 254 -17.28 7.50 10.65
CA LEU A 254 -18.56 8.17 10.33
C LEU A 254 -19.29 7.54 9.14
N ILE A 255 -18.56 7.26 8.06
CA ILE A 255 -19.06 6.60 6.86
C ILE A 255 -18.13 5.44 6.55
N CYS A 256 -18.67 4.38 5.97
CA CYS A 256 -17.80 3.35 5.44
C CYS A 256 -17.44 3.57 3.97
N ASN A 257 -16.25 3.12 3.62
CA ASN A 257 -15.76 3.07 2.25
C ASN A 257 -15.38 1.62 1.90
N TYR A 258 -15.36 1.33 0.61
CA TYR A 258 -14.59 0.21 0.09
C TYR A 258 -13.11 0.49 0.30
N GLU A 259 -12.37 -0.52 0.72
CA GLU A 259 -10.94 -0.44 0.94
C GLU A 259 -10.27 -1.65 0.32
N ALA A 260 -9.21 -1.44 -0.46
CA ALA A 260 -8.47 -2.54 -1.04
C ALA A 260 -6.99 -2.22 -1.21
N ILE A 261 -6.18 -3.21 -0.91
CA ILE A 261 -4.73 -3.16 -1.11
C ILE A 261 -4.26 -4.53 -1.60
N MET A 262 -3.48 -4.55 -2.68
CA MET A 262 -2.71 -5.75 -3.02
C MET A 262 -1.50 -5.81 -2.09
N LEU A 263 -1.35 -6.91 -1.37
CA LEU A 263 -0.26 -7.10 -0.43
C LEU A 263 1.01 -7.49 -1.19
N PHE A 264 2.16 -6.95 -0.77
CA PHE A 264 3.43 -7.54 -1.12
C PHE A 264 3.83 -8.59 -0.07
N PRO A 265 4.68 -9.56 -0.44
CA PRO A 265 5.08 -10.63 0.46
C PRO A 265 5.77 -10.12 1.72
N ILE A 266 5.52 -10.79 2.85
CA ILE A 266 6.00 -10.28 4.14
C ILE A 266 7.53 -10.22 4.18
N GLN A 267 8.25 -11.09 3.48
CA GLN A 267 9.73 -11.05 3.44
C GLN A 267 10.31 -9.71 2.95
N ASP A 268 9.52 -8.90 2.25
CA ASP A 268 9.94 -7.60 1.75
C ASP A 268 9.75 -6.45 2.76
N SER A 269 9.46 -6.81 4.02
CA SER A 269 9.36 -5.89 5.17
C SER A 269 10.61 -5.02 5.37
N GLY A 270 10.44 -3.91 6.08
CA GLY A 270 11.51 -2.97 6.41
C GLY A 270 11.59 -2.58 7.88
N LEU A 271 12.44 -1.60 8.18
CA LEU A 271 12.71 -1.14 9.55
C LEU A 271 12.35 0.33 9.77
N LEU A 272 12.22 1.10 8.69
CA LEU A 272 12.24 2.56 8.70
C LEU A 272 11.09 3.08 7.84
N PHE A 273 10.01 3.53 8.48
CA PHE A 273 8.77 3.95 7.82
C PHE A 273 8.53 5.43 8.08
N PRO A 274 9.00 6.30 7.19
CA PRO A 274 8.64 7.69 7.26
C PRO A 274 7.15 7.84 6.87
N TYR A 275 6.36 8.55 7.67
CA TYR A 275 4.92 8.71 7.42
C TYR A 275 4.42 10.09 7.83
N THR A 276 3.32 10.52 7.23
CA THR A 276 2.62 11.77 7.55
C THR A 276 1.14 11.55 7.32
N GLN A 277 0.28 12.13 8.16
CA GLN A 277 -1.17 12.03 7.93
C GLN A 277 -1.56 12.60 6.57
N PHE A 278 -2.59 12.06 5.93
CA PHE A 278 -3.15 12.63 4.70
C PHE A 278 -3.82 13.97 5.00
N ILE A 279 -3.90 14.85 4.00
CA ILE A 279 -4.49 16.19 4.15
C ILE A 279 -5.98 16.12 4.55
N SER A 280 -6.66 15.04 4.15
CA SER A 280 -8.07 14.77 4.43
C SER A 280 -8.35 14.26 5.85
N GLU A 281 -7.39 14.34 6.77
CA GLU A 281 -7.49 13.68 8.07
C GLU A 281 -7.16 14.61 9.22
N ASP A 282 -7.83 14.40 10.35
CA ASP A 282 -7.42 14.99 11.62
C ASP A 282 -6.20 14.29 12.21
N ARG A 283 -6.04 12.99 11.93
CA ARG A 283 -4.97 12.12 12.43
C ARG A 283 -4.64 11.07 11.39
N GLY A 284 -3.36 10.82 11.17
CA GLY A 284 -2.94 9.72 10.30
C GLY A 284 -2.94 8.41 11.07
N GLU A 285 -3.48 7.36 10.47
CA GLU A 285 -3.62 6.06 11.12
C GLU A 285 -2.67 5.05 10.51
N VAL A 286 -1.95 4.31 11.36
CA VAL A 286 -0.96 3.33 10.91
C VAL A 286 -1.23 1.98 11.54
N MET A 287 -1.27 0.95 10.70
CA MET A 287 -1.16 -0.45 11.08
C MET A 287 0.26 -0.94 10.85
N LEU A 288 0.84 -1.57 11.87
CA LEU A 288 2.17 -2.15 11.79
C LEU A 288 2.16 -3.61 12.20
N PHE A 289 2.66 -4.45 11.31
CA PHE A 289 2.72 -5.90 11.43
C PHE A 289 4.17 -6.32 11.55
N SER A 290 4.51 -7.13 12.57
CA SER A 290 5.87 -7.67 12.67
C SER A 290 5.93 -9.12 12.22
N GLN A 291 7.05 -9.48 11.58
CA GLN A 291 7.42 -10.87 11.34
C GLN A 291 7.97 -11.58 12.58
N SER A 292 8.52 -10.81 13.52
CA SER A 292 9.28 -11.33 14.64
C SER A 292 8.59 -11.02 15.95
N GLN A 293 8.60 -11.99 16.86
CA GLN A 293 8.21 -11.73 18.24
C GLN A 293 9.11 -10.66 18.88
N ASN A 294 8.59 -10.00 19.90
CA ASN A 294 9.27 -8.96 20.66
C ASN A 294 9.79 -7.80 19.79
N THR A 295 8.98 -7.35 18.83
CA THR A 295 9.32 -6.20 18.00
C THR A 295 8.89 -4.92 18.66
N THR A 296 9.84 -4.08 19.05
CA THR A 296 9.57 -2.77 19.63
C THR A 296 9.36 -1.74 18.55
N VAL A 297 8.26 -0.99 18.66
CA VAL A 297 7.88 0.09 17.76
C VAL A 297 8.27 1.42 18.41
N TYR A 298 8.94 2.27 17.65
CA TYR A 298 9.31 3.62 18.06
C TYR A 298 8.69 4.63 17.10
N VAL A 299 8.19 5.72 17.63
CA VAL A 299 7.71 6.87 16.86
C VAL A 299 8.53 8.07 17.31
N ASN A 300 9.27 8.66 16.37
CA ASN A 300 10.20 9.77 16.64
C ASN A 300 11.23 9.45 17.74
N GLY A 301 11.66 8.19 17.82
CA GLY A 301 12.62 7.67 18.80
C GLY A 301 12.01 7.35 20.17
N VAL A 302 10.71 7.58 20.37
CA VAL A 302 10.01 7.22 21.61
C VAL A 302 9.33 5.86 21.43
N ALA A 303 9.64 4.91 22.31
CA ALA A 303 9.02 3.60 22.30
C ALA A 303 7.50 3.73 22.53
N GLN A 304 6.70 3.16 21.63
CA GLN A 304 5.24 3.13 21.74
C GLN A 304 4.77 1.83 22.38
N GLY A 305 5.46 0.72 22.10
CA GLY A 305 5.12 -0.59 22.63
C GLY A 305 5.93 -1.70 21.97
N THR A 306 5.71 -2.93 22.41
CA THR A 306 6.36 -4.13 21.88
C THR A 306 5.32 -5.14 21.42
N LEU A 307 5.45 -5.60 20.18
CA LEU A 307 4.67 -6.68 19.59
C LEU A 307 5.21 -8.02 20.10
N ALA A 308 4.61 -8.52 21.18
CA ALA A 308 5.12 -9.69 21.91
C ALA A 308 4.93 -11.03 21.17
N GLY A 309 3.91 -11.15 20.31
CA GLY A 309 3.55 -12.40 19.66
C GLY A 309 3.56 -12.33 18.13
N ALA A 310 3.62 -13.49 17.47
CA ALA A 310 3.61 -13.59 16.00
C ALA A 310 2.27 -13.17 15.34
N GLN A 311 1.23 -12.94 16.14
CA GLN A 311 -0.06 -12.37 15.72
C GLN A 311 -0.30 -10.97 16.31
N ALA A 312 0.66 -10.44 17.07
CA ALA A 312 0.56 -9.07 17.55
C ALA A 312 0.81 -8.12 16.38
N TYR A 313 -0.02 -7.10 16.28
CA TYR A 313 0.15 -5.95 15.41
C TYR A 313 -0.17 -4.70 16.23
N TYR A 314 0.25 -3.53 15.74
CA TYR A 314 0.07 -2.27 16.43
C TYR A 314 -0.75 -1.32 15.54
N ILE A 315 -1.83 -0.77 16.09
CA ILE A 315 -2.55 0.34 15.48
C ILE A 315 -2.30 1.58 16.32
N PHE A 316 -1.88 2.68 15.69
CA PHE A 316 -1.65 3.94 16.38
C PHE A 316 -1.89 5.12 15.46
N SER A 317 -2.24 6.26 16.06
CA SER A 317 -2.43 7.52 15.34
C SER A 317 -1.17 8.38 15.42
N ILE A 318 -0.86 9.10 14.36
CA ILE A 318 0.17 10.12 14.28
C ILE A 318 -0.48 11.49 14.05
N LEU A 319 0.00 12.50 14.77
CA LEU A 319 -0.31 13.90 14.50
C LEU A 319 0.84 14.51 13.67
N GLY A 320 0.56 14.90 12.44
CA GLY A 320 1.53 15.45 11.50
C GLY A 320 2.47 14.40 10.92
N SER A 321 3.78 14.70 10.91
CA SER A 321 4.82 13.85 10.32
C SER A 321 5.65 13.12 11.38
N ALA A 322 5.93 11.84 11.15
CA ALA A 322 6.75 11.04 12.03
C ALA A 322 7.70 10.10 11.29
N MET A 323 8.78 9.74 11.97
CA MET A 323 9.60 8.59 11.63
C MET A 323 9.20 7.42 12.53
N ILE A 324 8.65 6.37 11.92
CA ILE A 324 8.36 5.12 12.62
C ILE A 324 9.56 4.20 12.39
N THR A 325 10.07 3.59 13.46
CA THR A 325 11.15 2.61 13.37
C THR A 325 10.83 1.38 14.19
N THR A 326 11.28 0.22 13.74
CA THR A 326 11.05 -1.06 14.41
C THR A 326 12.37 -1.75 14.73
N SER A 327 12.39 -2.57 15.79
CA SER A 327 13.59 -3.36 16.14
C SER A 327 13.81 -4.58 15.24
N ASN A 328 12.77 -5.02 14.51
CA ASN A 328 12.81 -6.14 13.57
C ASN A 328 11.98 -5.80 12.30
N PRO A 329 12.23 -6.48 11.16
CA PRO A 329 11.49 -6.24 9.93
C PRO A 329 9.97 -6.31 10.13
N SER A 330 9.30 -5.25 9.70
CA SER A 330 7.87 -5.05 9.82
C SER A 330 7.25 -4.60 8.49
N TYR A 331 5.94 -4.75 8.38
CA TYR A 331 5.13 -4.28 7.28
C TYR A 331 4.20 -3.20 7.81
N ALA A 332 4.03 -2.11 7.06
CA ALA A 332 3.29 -0.94 7.51
C ALA A 332 2.28 -0.50 6.45
N VAL A 333 1.06 -0.23 6.89
CA VAL A 333 -0.05 0.25 6.07
C VAL A 333 -0.63 1.48 6.73
N ALA A 334 -0.90 2.51 5.94
CA ALA A 334 -1.68 3.64 6.37
C ALA A 334 -3.16 3.35 6.11
N VAL A 335 -3.99 3.70 7.06
CA VAL A 335 -5.44 3.74 6.89
C VAL A 335 -5.82 5.21 6.85
N SER A 336 -6.45 5.61 5.76
CA SER A 336 -7.04 6.94 5.69
C SER A 336 -8.26 7.02 6.61
N SER A 337 -8.67 8.22 6.94
CA SER A 337 -9.85 8.49 7.75
C SER A 337 -10.60 9.71 7.18
N ILE A 338 -11.75 9.96 7.76
CA ILE A 338 -12.54 11.15 7.47
C ILE A 338 -12.19 12.25 8.48
N ARG A 339 -12.03 13.48 8.00
CA ARG A 339 -11.88 14.66 8.85
C ARG A 339 -13.21 15.02 9.51
N THR A 340 -13.16 15.70 10.65
CA THR A 340 -14.32 16.16 11.42
C THR A 340 -15.31 17.04 10.62
N ASP A 341 -14.91 17.60 9.48
CA ASP A 341 -15.78 18.36 8.57
C ASP A 341 -16.39 17.52 7.43
N GLY A 342 -16.22 16.20 7.45
CA GLY A 342 -16.79 15.26 6.49
C GLY A 342 -15.98 15.07 5.20
N GLN A 343 -14.76 15.62 5.12
CA GLN A 343 -13.85 15.39 3.99
C GLN A 343 -13.03 14.12 4.17
N GLY A 344 -12.87 13.34 3.10
CA GLY A 344 -12.16 12.07 3.14
C GLY A 344 -13.05 10.87 3.40
N SER A 345 -12.42 9.71 3.33
CA SER A 345 -13.00 8.40 3.65
C SER A 345 -11.84 7.43 3.91
N PRO A 346 -12.10 6.28 4.54
CA PRO A 346 -11.09 5.25 4.72
C PRO A 346 -10.60 4.66 3.40
N PHE A 347 -9.30 4.41 3.29
CA PHE A 347 -8.65 3.69 2.19
C PHE A 347 -7.33 3.12 2.69
N LEU A 348 -6.78 2.13 2.00
CA LEU A 348 -5.55 1.45 2.43
C LEU A 348 -4.39 1.72 1.47
N VAL A 349 -3.27 2.20 2.01
CA VAL A 349 -2.02 2.31 1.24
C VAL A 349 -0.82 1.78 1.98
N HIS A 350 0.10 1.19 1.23
CA HIS A 350 1.41 0.84 1.74
C HIS A 350 2.12 2.08 2.26
N ILE A 351 2.78 1.96 3.41
CA ILE A 351 3.81 2.91 3.85
C ILE A 351 5.16 2.27 3.48
N PRO A 352 5.81 2.72 2.39
CA PRO A 352 7.08 2.11 1.99
C PRO A 352 8.13 2.34 3.07
N SER A 353 8.85 1.28 3.40
CA SER A 353 10.12 1.41 4.10
C SER A 353 11.11 2.17 3.21
N VAL A 354 12.04 2.90 3.82
CA VAL A 354 13.18 3.52 3.13
C VAL A 354 13.91 2.54 2.19
N SER A 355 14.04 1.27 2.59
CA SER A 355 14.67 0.22 1.79
C SER A 355 13.93 -0.08 0.48
N GLN A 356 12.66 0.29 0.40
CA GLN A 356 11.75 0.08 -0.73
C GLN A 356 11.55 1.36 -1.56
N PHE A 357 12.29 2.43 -1.25
CA PHE A 357 12.27 3.63 -2.07
C PHE A 357 12.90 3.35 -3.43
N THR A 358 12.20 3.78 -4.48
CA THR A 358 12.56 3.55 -5.86
C THR A 358 13.49 4.60 -6.40
N ASN A 359 14.29 4.23 -7.39
CA ASN A 359 15.13 5.13 -8.16
C ASN A 359 14.64 5.31 -9.61
N GLN A 360 13.39 4.94 -9.90
CA GLN A 360 12.81 5.16 -11.21
C GLN A 360 12.80 6.65 -11.56
N THR A 361 13.40 6.99 -12.70
CA THR A 361 13.48 8.37 -13.18
C THR A 361 12.18 8.86 -13.83
N TYR A 362 11.23 7.95 -14.07
CA TYR A 362 9.94 8.23 -14.68
C TYR A 362 8.88 7.32 -14.04
N ILE A 363 7.82 7.89 -13.46
CA ILE A 363 6.62 7.18 -13.01
C ILE A 363 5.42 7.98 -13.47
N GLN A 364 4.48 7.33 -14.16
CA GLN A 364 3.21 7.94 -14.50
C GLN A 364 2.12 7.42 -13.57
N VAL A 365 1.31 8.35 -13.09
CA VAL A 365 0.25 8.12 -12.10
C VAL A 365 -1.06 8.72 -12.59
N THR A 366 -2.16 8.35 -11.97
CA THR A 366 -3.50 8.82 -12.33
C THR A 366 -4.29 9.18 -11.09
N THR A 367 -4.97 10.31 -11.15
CA THR A 367 -5.81 10.88 -10.11
C THR A 367 -7.21 11.10 -10.65
N GLY A 368 -8.20 11.09 -9.75
CA GLY A 368 -9.59 11.36 -10.09
C GLY A 368 -10.57 10.58 -9.21
N LEU A 369 -11.74 11.15 -8.98
CA LEU A 369 -12.89 10.54 -8.30
C LEU A 369 -14.10 10.60 -9.25
N THR A 370 -14.99 9.61 -9.25
CA THR A 370 -16.08 9.58 -10.25
C THR A 370 -17.33 10.38 -9.93
N GLY A 371 -17.59 10.75 -8.67
CA GLY A 371 -18.95 11.20 -8.32
C GLY A 371 -19.10 12.38 -7.35
N ARG A 372 -18.02 12.87 -6.72
CA ARG A 372 -18.13 13.99 -5.78
C ARG A 372 -17.15 15.10 -6.10
N SER A 373 -17.68 16.31 -6.28
CA SER A 373 -16.94 17.53 -6.59
C SER A 373 -17.35 18.65 -5.63
N PRO A 374 -16.42 19.51 -5.17
CA PRO A 374 -15.00 19.53 -5.52
C PRO A 374 -14.20 18.39 -4.86
N ALA A 375 -13.29 17.80 -5.64
CA ALA A 375 -12.31 16.82 -5.17
C ALA A 375 -10.91 17.46 -5.14
N SER A 376 -10.10 17.03 -4.17
CA SER A 376 -8.69 17.42 -4.09
C SER A 376 -7.81 16.20 -4.30
N HIS A 377 -6.77 16.35 -5.13
CA HIS A 377 -5.86 15.26 -5.48
C HIS A 377 -4.42 15.65 -5.18
N TYR A 378 -3.65 14.68 -4.72
CA TYR A 378 -2.27 14.89 -4.29
C TYR A 378 -1.37 13.75 -4.76
N ILE A 379 -0.14 14.12 -5.08
CA ILE A 379 0.98 13.21 -5.19
C ILE A 379 1.90 13.50 -4.02
N ARG A 380 1.94 12.56 -3.08
CA ARG A 380 2.89 12.58 -1.96
C ARG A 380 4.23 12.06 -2.43
N LEU A 381 5.28 12.83 -2.25
CA LEU A 381 6.66 12.42 -2.50
C LEU A 381 7.42 12.37 -1.18
N GLN A 382 8.08 11.23 -0.92
CA GLN A 382 8.95 11.05 0.23
C GLN A 382 10.36 10.76 -0.24
N THR A 383 11.35 11.47 0.29
CA THR A 383 12.76 11.31 -0.12
C THR A 383 13.70 11.78 0.99
N ASP A 384 15.00 11.57 0.83
CA ASP A 384 16.02 12.06 1.75
C ASP A 384 16.38 13.54 1.48
N LEU A 385 16.93 14.22 2.48
CA LEU A 385 17.26 15.65 2.39
C LEU A 385 18.08 16.03 1.14
N PRO A 386 19.15 15.30 0.76
CA PRO A 386 19.94 15.63 -0.44
C PRO A 386 19.18 15.50 -1.77
N SER A 387 18.03 14.81 -1.77
CA SER A 387 17.21 14.60 -2.96
C SER A 387 16.03 15.56 -3.07
N THR A 388 15.77 16.36 -2.04
CA THR A 388 14.76 17.43 -2.12
C THR A 388 15.10 18.41 -3.25
N GLY A 389 14.09 18.80 -4.04
CA GLY A 389 14.29 19.66 -5.22
C GLY A 389 14.84 18.96 -6.47
N LYS A 390 15.03 17.64 -6.45
CA LYS A 390 15.46 16.86 -7.64
C LYS A 390 14.31 16.10 -8.34
N LEU A 391 13.13 16.10 -7.72
CA LEU A 391 11.92 15.49 -8.26
C LEU A 391 11.05 16.55 -8.91
N THR A 392 10.40 16.17 -10.01
CA THR A 392 9.38 16.98 -10.68
C THR A 392 8.05 16.26 -10.72
N VAL A 393 6.96 17.02 -10.69
CA VAL A 393 5.61 16.56 -11.00
C VAL A 393 5.11 17.40 -12.17
N ASP A 394 4.77 16.79 -13.30
CA ASP A 394 4.36 17.47 -14.54
C ASP A 394 5.37 18.54 -15.00
N ASN A 395 6.66 18.22 -14.92
CA ASN A 395 7.80 19.12 -15.18
C ASN A 395 7.97 20.28 -14.19
N TRP A 396 7.17 20.36 -13.12
CA TRP A 396 7.35 21.31 -12.04
C TRP A 396 8.26 20.75 -10.97
N VAL A 397 9.41 21.41 -10.73
CA VAL A 397 10.31 21.05 -9.64
C VAL A 397 9.61 21.22 -8.31
N VAL A 398 9.57 20.16 -7.50
CA VAL A 398 9.01 20.22 -6.16
C VAL A 398 10.01 20.93 -5.25
N SER A 399 9.73 22.20 -4.95
CA SER A 399 10.62 23.06 -4.17
C SER A 399 10.97 22.42 -2.81
N PRO A 400 12.27 22.43 -2.40
CA PRO A 400 12.69 22.02 -1.06
C PRO A 400 11.93 22.74 0.08
N LEU A 401 11.36 23.92 -0.18
CA LEU A 401 10.58 24.68 0.81
C LEU A 401 9.21 24.07 1.13
N PHE A 402 8.67 23.21 0.25
CA PHE A 402 7.41 22.50 0.49
C PHE A 402 7.60 21.19 1.26
N TYR A 403 8.85 20.74 1.40
CA TYR A 403 9.16 19.51 2.10
C TYR A 403 9.12 19.69 3.62
N GLN A 404 8.33 18.85 4.28
CA GLN A 404 8.24 18.77 5.73
C GLN A 404 9.09 17.60 6.23
N ARG A 405 9.86 17.85 7.28
CA ARG A 405 10.72 16.83 7.88
C ARG A 405 9.88 15.77 8.59
N GLN A 406 10.20 14.50 8.36
CA GLN A 406 9.48 13.38 8.98
C GLN A 406 10.12 13.02 10.32
N GLY A 407 9.57 13.60 11.39
CA GLY A 407 10.10 13.43 12.74
C GLY A 407 11.51 13.98 12.91
N LYS A 408 12.34 13.27 13.69
CA LYS A 408 13.77 13.58 13.88
C LYS A 408 14.67 12.83 12.88
N SER A 409 14.23 12.62 11.63
CA SER A 409 14.97 11.86 10.61
C SER A 409 15.64 12.74 9.55
N THR A 410 16.26 12.14 8.53
CA THR A 410 16.74 12.83 7.32
C THR A 410 15.75 12.74 6.16
N TYR A 411 14.56 12.16 6.39
CA TYR A 411 13.52 12.00 5.39
C TYR A 411 12.51 13.15 5.45
N TYR A 412 12.01 13.49 4.29
CA TYR A 412 11.10 14.60 4.07
C TYR A 412 9.95 14.17 3.18
N VAL A 413 8.80 14.81 3.38
CA VAL A 413 7.59 14.59 2.59
C VAL A 413 7.10 15.90 1.98
N ALA A 414 6.59 15.86 0.76
CA ALA A 414 5.81 16.93 0.16
C ALA A 414 4.52 16.36 -0.42
N ASP A 415 3.38 16.97 -0.09
CA ASP A 415 2.10 16.70 -0.74
C ASP A 415 1.92 17.72 -1.86
N PHE A 416 2.10 17.28 -3.11
CA PHE A 416 1.97 18.15 -4.28
C PHE A 416 0.53 18.10 -4.81
N PRO A 417 -0.23 19.22 -4.77
CA PRO A 417 -1.59 19.24 -5.28
C PRO A 417 -1.61 19.13 -6.80
N VAL A 418 -2.53 18.34 -7.34
CA VAL A 418 -2.70 18.15 -8.78
C VAL A 418 -4.17 18.22 -9.18
N GLN A 419 -4.42 18.47 -10.46
CA GLN A 419 -5.76 18.35 -11.04
C GLN A 419 -6.13 16.86 -11.20
N PRO A 420 -7.41 16.50 -11.38
CA PRO A 420 -7.76 15.14 -11.81
C PRO A 420 -7.13 14.85 -13.18
N GLY A 421 -6.55 13.66 -13.34
CA GLY A 421 -6.01 13.21 -14.63
C GLY A 421 -4.73 12.41 -14.49
N THR A 422 -3.91 12.44 -15.53
CA THR A 422 -2.63 11.72 -15.58
C THR A 422 -1.50 12.67 -15.27
N HIS A 423 -0.57 12.23 -14.43
CA HIS A 423 0.60 13.01 -14.04
C HIS A 423 1.87 12.19 -14.17
N VAL A 424 2.99 12.89 -14.30
CA VAL A 424 4.31 12.26 -14.37
C VAL A 424 5.19 12.76 -13.25
N ILE A 425 5.73 11.82 -12.48
CA ILE A 425 6.82 12.03 -11.52
C ILE A 425 8.12 11.73 -12.24
N GLN A 426 9.06 12.67 -12.24
CA GLN A 426 10.38 12.46 -12.86
C GLN A 426 11.52 12.85 -11.94
N SER A 427 12.64 12.13 -12.06
CA SER A 427 13.93 12.53 -11.50
C SER A 427 14.94 12.73 -12.62
N THR A 428 15.67 13.84 -12.59
CA THR A 428 16.83 14.05 -13.48
C THR A 428 18.10 13.36 -12.99
N ASP A 429 18.09 12.82 -11.77
CA ASP A 429 19.22 12.14 -11.13
C ASP A 429 18.83 10.68 -10.82
N PRO A 430 19.46 9.68 -11.48
CA PRO A 430 19.11 8.27 -11.28
C PRO A 430 19.52 7.71 -9.91
N ASN A 431 20.23 8.51 -9.10
CA ASN A 431 20.59 8.14 -7.73
C ASN A 431 19.57 8.60 -6.69
N VAL A 432 18.59 9.42 -7.09
CA VAL A 432 17.52 9.86 -6.20
C VAL A 432 16.63 8.67 -5.89
N LYS A 433 16.47 8.41 -4.59
CA LYS A 433 15.52 7.43 -4.09
C LYS A 433 14.32 8.13 -3.50
N TYR A 434 13.13 7.68 -3.86
CA TYR A 434 11.89 8.24 -3.34
C TYR A 434 10.78 7.20 -3.22
N ALA A 435 9.75 7.52 -2.46
CA ALA A 435 8.47 6.85 -2.52
C ALA A 435 7.40 7.84 -2.99
N ALA A 436 6.42 7.34 -3.72
CA ALA A 436 5.25 8.09 -4.14
C ALA A 436 3.99 7.44 -3.58
N THR A 437 3.08 8.25 -3.05
CA THR A 437 1.71 7.84 -2.72
C THR A 437 0.76 8.79 -3.41
N VAL A 438 -0.19 8.26 -4.16
CA VAL A 438 -1.16 9.03 -4.93
C VAL A 438 -2.49 8.88 -4.20
N TYR A 439 -3.12 9.98 -3.85
CA TYR A 439 -4.37 9.94 -3.11
C TYR A 439 -5.23 11.15 -3.45
N GLY A 440 -6.52 11.04 -3.16
CA GLY A 440 -7.45 12.13 -3.31
C GLY A 440 -8.67 11.94 -2.42
N HIS A 441 -9.40 13.03 -2.23
CA HIS A 441 -10.58 13.03 -1.38
C HIS A 441 -11.61 14.05 -1.85
N ALA A 442 -12.85 13.78 -1.49
CA ALA A 442 -13.96 14.71 -1.51
C ALA A 442 -14.81 14.48 -0.25
N ALA A 443 -16.01 15.06 -0.20
CA ALA A 443 -16.92 14.82 0.90
C ALA A 443 -17.28 13.32 0.98
N PHE A 444 -16.91 12.65 2.07
CA PHE A 444 -17.23 11.24 2.37
C PHE A 444 -16.72 10.20 1.34
N THR A 445 -15.72 10.53 0.54
CA THR A 445 -15.09 9.58 -0.40
C THR A 445 -13.61 9.93 -0.55
N ALA A 446 -12.77 8.92 -0.73
CA ALA A 446 -11.35 9.08 -0.95
C ALA A 446 -10.79 7.84 -1.62
N TYR A 447 -9.56 7.92 -2.11
CA TYR A 447 -8.82 6.78 -2.64
C TYR A 447 -7.34 7.00 -2.34
N GLY A 448 -6.56 5.91 -2.35
CA GLY A 448 -5.11 6.04 -2.35
C GLY A 448 -4.40 4.81 -2.85
N TYR A 449 -3.25 4.97 -3.50
CA TYR A 449 -2.39 3.86 -3.87
C TYR A 449 -0.91 4.27 -3.89
N THR A 450 -0.01 3.30 -3.83
CA THR A 450 1.43 3.53 -3.77
C THR A 450 2.10 2.92 -5.01
N PRO A 451 2.40 3.71 -6.06
CA PRO A 451 3.12 3.23 -7.23
C PRO A 451 4.62 3.11 -6.98
N GLY A 452 5.29 2.32 -7.83
CA GLY A 452 6.74 2.37 -7.98
C GLY A 452 7.56 1.78 -6.83
N ILE A 453 6.96 1.09 -5.85
CA ILE A 453 7.70 0.48 -4.74
C ILE A 453 8.77 -0.50 -5.27
N ASP A 454 9.97 -0.41 -4.71
CA ASP A 454 11.07 -1.34 -4.99
C ASP A 454 10.95 -2.58 -4.07
N ILE A 455 10.58 -3.72 -4.67
CA ILE A 455 10.43 -5.00 -3.98
C ILE A 455 11.28 -6.09 -4.67
N PRO A 456 11.99 -6.94 -3.90
CA PRO A 456 12.75 -8.07 -4.45
C PRO A 456 11.92 -8.95 -5.40
N THR A 457 12.56 -9.48 -6.44
CA THR A 457 11.93 -10.48 -7.34
C THR A 457 12.43 -11.88 -7.08
N THR A 458 11.61 -12.84 -7.46
CA THR A 458 11.96 -14.26 -7.46
C THR A 458 12.29 -14.80 -8.86
N GLY A 459 12.25 -13.97 -9.92
CA GLY A 459 12.52 -14.42 -11.28
C GLY A 459 12.21 -13.38 -12.37
N THR A 460 12.14 -13.86 -13.62
CA THR A 460 11.83 -13.04 -14.80
C THR A 460 10.37 -12.60 -14.82
N CYS A 461 10.20 -11.28 -14.91
CA CYS A 461 9.03 -10.60 -15.44
C CYS A 461 9.15 -10.48 -16.97
#